data_AF-A0A6G1LZ72-F1
#
_entry.id   AF-A0A6G1LZ72-F1
#
_cell.length_a   1.000
_cell.length_b   1.000
_cell.length_c   1.000
_cell.angle_alpha   90.00
_cell.angle_beta   90.00
_cell.angle_gamma   90.00
#
_symmetry.space_group_name_H-M   'P 1'
#
loop_
_entity.id
_entity.type
_entity.pdbx_description
1 polymer ?
#
loop_
_entity_poly.entity_id
_entity_poly.type
_entity_poly.pdbx_seq_one_letter_code
_entity_poly.pdbx_strand_id
1 'polypeptide(L)'
;MASTDQIFIPTCGIMASILSGQRFRIKNRHGLVTATLEALMNLLFVPRVTGRKKSDTEIHPPWLANAKSWTVTKEAAVSYCRLLTMLCDPSTSSVRMNRKSDNLSSATVAARKAVEPHVPGILKRYINLNLSHHLTSDVRAALTPGLYAMFDVMQESTLRSLNMSLDNPGRVVFKALYEDWNKFGKWAD
;
A
#
# COMPACT_ATOMS: atom_id res chain seq x y z
N MET A 1 2.14 28.37 -3.03
CA MET A 1 1.99 27.32 -1.99
C MET A 1 2.54 26.04 -2.59
N ALA A 2 3.54 25.41 -1.95
CA ALA A 2 4.09 24.16 -2.45
C ALA A 2 2.98 23.10 -2.49
N SER A 3 2.67 22.58 -3.67
CA SER A 3 1.70 21.49 -3.80
C SER A 3 2.21 20.32 -2.97
N THR A 4 1.34 19.73 -2.14
CA THR A 4 1.65 18.62 -1.23
C THR A 4 2.30 17.43 -1.92
N ASP A 5 2.03 17.28 -3.22
CA ASP A 5 2.65 16.33 -4.14
C ASP A 5 4.17 16.48 -4.24
N GLN A 6 4.70 17.71 -4.12
CA GLN A 6 6.13 17.99 -4.20
C GLN A 6 6.92 17.35 -3.05
N ILE A 7 6.25 16.97 -1.95
CA ILE A 7 6.87 16.23 -0.84
C ILE A 7 6.50 14.74 -0.94
N PHE A 8 5.24 14.44 -1.25
CA PHE A 8 4.75 13.06 -1.27
C PHE A 8 5.40 12.22 -2.37
N ILE A 9 5.47 12.74 -3.60
CA ILE A 9 6.00 12.00 -4.76
C ILE A 9 7.50 11.69 -4.56
N PRO A 10 8.36 12.65 -4.19
CA PRO A 10 9.77 12.34 -3.88
C PRO A 10 9.93 11.35 -2.73
N THR A 11 9.09 11.43 -1.69
CA THR A 11 9.14 10.48 -0.57
C THR A 11 8.81 9.06 -1.04
N CYS A 12 7.80 8.90 -1.89
CA CYS A 12 7.50 7.62 -2.56
C CYS A 12 8.68 7.14 -3.42
N GLY A 13 9.34 8.06 -4.15
CA GLY A 13 10.52 7.76 -4.96
C GLY A 13 11.73 7.30 -4.15
N ILE A 14 12.00 7.94 -3.01
CA ILE A 14 13.05 7.53 -2.07
C ILE A 14 12.74 6.13 -1.53
N MET A 15 11.51 5.89 -1.09
CA MET A 15 11.09 4.59 -0.59
C MET A 15 11.20 3.50 -1.66
N ALA A 16 10.79 3.80 -2.90
CA ALA A 16 10.93 2.89 -4.04
C ALA A 16 12.40 2.54 -4.31
N SER A 17 13.30 3.52 -4.20
CA SER A 17 14.74 3.32 -4.35
C SER A 17 15.34 2.47 -3.22
N ILE A 18 14.85 2.62 -2.00
CA ILE A 18 15.25 1.78 -0.85
C ILE A 18 14.79 0.33 -1.08
N LEU A 19 13.55 0.13 -1.53
CA LEU A 19 12.99 -1.18 -1.82
C LEU A 19 13.71 -1.91 -2.97
N SER A 20 14.16 -1.17 -3.99
CA SER A 20 14.92 -1.75 -5.11
C SER A 20 16.36 -2.06 -4.74
N GLY A 21 17.02 -1.19 -3.96
CA GLY A 21 18.45 -1.31 -3.66
C GLY A 21 18.82 -2.17 -2.45
N GLN A 22 17.94 -2.37 -1.47
CA GLN A 22 18.29 -2.98 -0.18
C GLN A 22 17.42 -4.19 0.22
N ARG A 23 16.66 -4.79 -0.71
CA ARG A 23 15.66 -5.83 -0.41
C ARG A 23 16.16 -7.01 0.43
N PHE A 24 17.44 -7.39 0.30
CA PHE A 24 18.07 -8.45 1.10
C PHE A 24 18.32 -8.05 2.57
N ARG A 25 18.63 -6.78 2.84
CA ARG A 25 18.84 -6.23 4.20
C ARG A 25 17.52 -5.94 4.92
N ILE A 26 16.41 -5.90 4.20
CA ILE A 26 15.07 -5.69 4.75
C ILE A 26 14.54 -6.95 5.45
N LYS A 27 15.18 -8.13 5.27
CA LYS A 27 14.77 -9.41 5.88
C LYS A 27 14.42 -9.37 7.38
N ASN A 28 14.99 -8.44 8.15
CA ASN A 28 14.68 -8.29 9.59
C ASN A 28 14.05 -6.93 9.97
N ARG A 29 13.65 -6.10 8.99
CA ARG A 29 13.12 -4.73 9.20
C ARG A 29 11.83 -4.45 8.42
N HIS A 30 11.15 -5.49 7.95
CA HIS A 30 9.90 -5.35 7.20
C HIS A 30 8.84 -4.54 7.95
N GLY A 31 8.82 -4.56 9.29
CA GLY A 31 7.94 -3.71 10.08
C GLY A 31 8.10 -2.21 9.83
N LEU A 32 9.32 -1.73 9.55
CA LEU A 32 9.55 -0.32 9.21
C LEU A 32 9.00 0.02 7.82
N VAL A 33 9.11 -0.92 6.87
CA VAL A 33 8.54 -0.79 5.53
C VAL A 33 7.01 -0.76 5.60
N THR A 34 6.41 -1.65 6.38
CA THR A 34 4.97 -1.67 6.61
C THR A 34 4.50 -0.37 7.26
N ALA A 35 5.15 0.08 8.33
CA ALA A 35 4.78 1.31 9.03
C ALA A 35 4.89 2.56 8.14
N THR A 36 5.94 2.64 7.30
CA THR A 36 6.09 3.75 6.34
C THR A 36 5.05 3.70 5.24
N LEU A 37 4.71 2.52 4.72
CA LEU A 37 3.64 2.36 3.72
C LEU A 37 2.27 2.70 4.29
N GLU A 38 1.97 2.29 5.52
CA GLU A 38 0.74 2.65 6.23
C GLU A 38 0.68 4.16 6.48
N ALA A 39 1.79 4.79 6.90
CA ALA A 39 1.86 6.22 7.09
C ALA A 39 1.63 6.99 5.78
N LEU A 40 2.27 6.57 4.67
CA LEU A 40 2.05 7.15 3.34
C LEU A 40 0.62 6.93 2.87
N MET A 41 0.00 5.79 3.18
CA MET A 41 -1.39 5.54 2.84
C MET A 41 -2.33 6.50 3.55
N ASN A 42 -2.11 6.77 4.85
CA ASN A 42 -2.92 7.71 5.62
C ASN A 42 -2.97 9.10 4.96
N LEU A 43 -1.87 9.50 4.33
CA LEU A 43 -1.79 10.79 3.62
C LEU A 43 -2.72 10.82 2.40
N LEU A 44 -3.05 9.69 1.77
CA LEU A 44 -3.94 9.67 0.62
C LEU A 44 -5.42 9.82 0.96
N PHE A 45 -5.79 9.65 2.23
CA PHE A 45 -7.17 9.75 2.69
C PHE A 45 -7.47 11.17 3.20
N VAL A 46 -8.68 11.66 2.91
CA VAL A 46 -9.17 12.97 3.36
C VAL A 46 -10.27 12.75 4.41
N PRO A 47 -10.31 13.51 5.53
CA PRO A 47 -11.37 13.41 6.52
C PRO A 47 -12.78 13.54 5.96
N ARG A 48 -13.71 12.69 6.44
CA ARG A 48 -15.10 12.61 5.97
C ARG A 48 -16.02 13.71 6.46
N VAL A 49 -15.60 14.47 7.48
CA VAL A 49 -16.40 15.51 8.10
C VAL A 49 -15.61 16.81 8.10
N THR A 50 -16.27 17.89 7.67
CA THR A 50 -15.78 19.28 7.69
C THR A 50 -15.47 19.80 9.11
N GLY A 51 -15.76 19.02 10.14
CA GLY A 51 -15.35 19.24 11.53
C GLY A 51 -14.35 18.18 11.96
N ARG A 52 -13.08 18.60 12.16
CA ARG A 52 -11.99 17.77 12.67
C ARG A 52 -12.38 17.19 14.03
N LYS A 53 -12.61 15.88 14.11
CA LYS A 53 -12.71 15.17 15.40
C LYS A 53 -11.29 14.91 15.93
N LYS A 54 -11.13 14.70 17.25
CA LYS A 54 -9.84 14.31 17.87
C LYS A 54 -9.19 13.08 17.21
N SER A 55 -9.98 12.23 16.54
CA SER A 55 -9.47 11.07 15.78
C SER A 55 -8.77 11.44 14.47
N ASP A 56 -9.04 12.59 13.84
CA ASP A 56 -8.35 13.01 12.61
C ASP A 56 -6.91 13.47 12.88
N THR A 57 -6.66 14.03 14.06
CA THR A 57 -5.31 14.36 14.52
C THR A 57 -4.45 13.13 14.82
N GLU A 58 -5.05 11.94 14.94
CA GLU A 58 -4.33 10.69 15.17
C GLU A 58 -3.81 10.07 13.87
N ILE A 59 -4.41 10.39 12.72
CA ILE A 59 -4.10 9.75 11.42
C ILE A 59 -3.12 10.59 10.62
N HIS A 60 -3.28 11.92 10.65
CA HIS A 60 -2.35 12.84 10.01
C HIS A 60 -1.30 13.32 11.00
N PRO A 61 -0.02 13.38 10.60
CA PRO A 61 0.99 13.92 11.49
C PRO A 61 0.65 15.39 11.86
N PRO A 62 1.05 15.88 13.04
CA PRO A 62 0.61 17.18 13.56
C PRO A 62 0.89 18.37 12.63
N TRP A 63 1.99 18.30 11.89
CA TRP A 63 2.36 19.31 10.89
C TRP A 63 1.40 19.37 9.70
N LEU A 64 0.72 18.25 9.40
CA LEU A 64 -0.26 18.14 8.34
C LEU A 64 -1.68 18.40 8.81
N ALA A 65 -1.99 18.01 10.05
CA ALA A 65 -3.28 18.29 10.68
C ALA A 65 -3.60 19.80 10.68
N ASN A 66 -2.58 20.68 10.68
CA ASN A 66 -2.75 22.13 10.64
C ASN A 66 -2.81 22.74 9.24
N ALA A 67 -2.57 21.96 8.17
CA ALA A 67 -2.65 22.45 6.80
C ALA A 67 -4.11 22.78 6.43
N LYS A 68 -4.34 23.98 5.88
CA LYS A 68 -5.69 24.47 5.49
C LYS A 68 -6.22 23.84 4.20
N SER A 69 -5.35 23.31 3.34
CA SER A 69 -5.71 22.65 2.09
C SER A 69 -4.74 21.49 1.84
N TRP A 70 -5.17 20.28 2.20
CA TRP A 70 -4.49 19.05 1.82
C TRP A 70 -5.31 18.44 0.68
N THR A 71 -4.77 18.50 -0.53
CA THR A 71 -5.39 17.92 -1.72
C THR A 71 -4.47 16.83 -2.24
N VAL A 72 -4.98 15.60 -2.25
CA VAL A 72 -4.30 14.44 -2.82
C VAL A 72 -4.63 14.41 -4.30
N THR A 73 -3.62 14.50 -5.15
CA THR A 73 -3.78 14.40 -6.60
C THR A 73 -3.69 12.95 -7.08
N LYS A 74 -4.12 12.74 -8.32
CA LYS A 74 -4.01 11.45 -9.00
C LYS A 74 -2.56 11.01 -9.12
N GLU A 75 -1.63 11.93 -9.32
CA GLU A 75 -0.20 11.70 -9.51
C GLU A 75 0.45 11.13 -8.23
N ALA A 76 0.04 11.64 -7.07
CA ALA A 76 0.43 11.09 -5.77
C ALA A 76 -0.05 9.64 -5.62
N ALA A 77 -1.31 9.37 -5.98
CA ALA A 77 -1.89 8.03 -5.94
C ALA A 77 -1.15 7.03 -6.85
N VAL A 78 -0.82 7.44 -8.08
CA VAL A 78 -0.03 6.62 -9.03
C VAL A 78 1.36 6.30 -8.48
N SER A 79 2.01 7.28 -7.85
CA SER A 79 3.34 7.09 -7.24
C SER A 79 3.30 6.07 -6.10
N TYR A 80 2.26 6.11 -5.26
CA TYR A 80 2.05 5.14 -4.20
C TYR A 80 1.63 3.76 -4.74
N CYS A 81 0.78 3.71 -5.78
CA CYS A 81 0.42 2.47 -6.46
C CYS A 81 1.67 1.74 -6.97
N ARG A 82 2.57 2.45 -7.64
CA ARG A 82 3.85 1.89 -8.09
C ARG A 82 4.68 1.33 -6.95
N LEU A 83 4.67 1.99 -5.79
CA LEU A 83 5.36 1.54 -4.59
C LEU A 83 4.79 0.22 -4.06
N LEU A 84 3.45 0.10 -4.00
CA LEU A 84 2.76 -1.14 -3.63
C LEU A 84 3.06 -2.27 -4.62
N THR A 85 3.00 -2.00 -5.93
CA THR A 85 3.34 -2.98 -6.96
C THR A 85 4.80 -3.40 -6.85
N MET A 86 5.75 -2.50 -6.61
CA MET A 86 7.17 -2.85 -6.40
C MET A 86 7.40 -3.66 -5.13
N LEU A 87 6.58 -3.46 -4.09
CA LEU A 87 6.61 -4.27 -2.89
C LEU A 87 6.13 -5.69 -3.20
N CYS A 88 5.02 -5.83 -3.93
CA CYS A 88 4.38 -7.12 -4.20
C CYS A 88 5.07 -7.90 -5.34
N ASP A 89 5.59 -7.20 -6.34
CA ASP A 89 6.30 -7.75 -7.49
C ASP A 89 7.76 -7.26 -7.57
N PRO A 90 8.71 -8.00 -6.98
CA PRO A 90 10.12 -7.70 -7.10
C PRO A 90 10.61 -7.90 -8.54
N SER A 91 10.91 -6.80 -9.24
CA SER A 91 11.55 -6.86 -10.55
C SER A 91 12.85 -7.67 -10.52
N THR A 92 13.10 -8.45 -11.57
CA THR A 92 14.26 -9.35 -11.69
C THR A 92 15.62 -8.64 -11.60
N SER A 93 15.70 -7.36 -11.93
CA SER A 93 16.91 -6.51 -11.80
C SER A 93 17.25 -6.23 -10.33
N SER A 94 16.26 -5.93 -9.49
CA SER A 94 16.43 -5.73 -8.04
C SER A 94 16.90 -6.99 -7.32
N VAL A 95 16.63 -8.17 -7.89
CA VAL A 95 17.04 -9.47 -7.34
C VAL A 95 18.41 -9.92 -7.88
N ARG A 96 18.78 -9.49 -9.09
CA ARG A 96 20.06 -9.81 -9.76
C ARG A 96 21.28 -9.13 -9.12
N MET A 97 21.12 -7.93 -8.57
CA MET A 97 22.23 -7.11 -8.05
C MET A 97 23.07 -7.79 -6.96
N ASN A 98 22.66 -8.95 -6.42
CA ASN A 98 23.44 -9.63 -5.38
C ASN A 98 23.40 -11.17 -5.40
N ARG A 99 22.93 -11.81 -6.49
CA ARG A 99 23.01 -13.28 -6.65
C ARG A 99 23.64 -13.66 -7.99
N LYS A 100 24.82 -14.27 -7.92
CA LYS A 100 25.51 -15.03 -8.97
C LYS A 100 24.80 -16.37 -9.27
N SER A 101 23.48 -16.47 -9.13
CA SER A 101 22.74 -17.74 -9.25
C SER A 101 21.83 -17.73 -10.47
N ASP A 102 21.99 -18.71 -11.36
CA ASP A 102 21.22 -18.92 -12.60
C ASP A 102 19.70 -19.11 -12.39
N ASN A 103 19.24 -19.33 -11.16
CA ASN A 103 17.83 -19.59 -10.86
C ASN A 103 17.06 -18.32 -10.48
N LEU A 104 16.84 -17.45 -11.47
CA LEU A 104 16.13 -16.16 -11.35
C LEU A 104 14.69 -16.31 -10.82
N SER A 105 13.98 -17.35 -11.25
CA SER A 105 12.59 -17.64 -10.83
C SER A 105 12.48 -17.95 -9.32
N SER A 106 13.46 -18.65 -8.75
CA SER A 106 13.46 -19.00 -7.32
C SER A 106 13.62 -17.77 -6.42
N ALA A 107 14.40 -16.78 -6.87
CA ALA A 107 14.72 -15.61 -6.07
C ALA A 107 13.57 -14.58 -6.03
N THR A 108 12.79 -14.44 -7.10
CA THR A 108 11.56 -13.62 -7.11
C THR A 108 10.46 -14.25 -6.26
N VAL A 109 10.27 -15.57 -6.33
CA VAL A 109 9.31 -16.31 -5.49
C VAL A 109 9.67 -16.18 -4.00
N ALA A 110 10.95 -16.33 -3.65
CA ALA A 110 11.40 -16.15 -2.26
C ALA A 110 11.18 -14.71 -1.74
N ALA A 111 11.34 -13.71 -2.61
CA ALA A 111 11.11 -12.32 -2.27
C ALA A 111 9.62 -11.99 -2.12
N ARG A 112 8.73 -12.61 -2.91
CA ARG A 112 7.27 -12.52 -2.74
C ARG A 112 6.84 -13.12 -1.41
N LYS A 113 7.32 -14.33 -1.10
CA LYS A 113 7.05 -15.02 0.16
C LYS A 113 7.52 -14.25 1.40
N ALA A 114 8.61 -13.49 1.30
CA ALA A 114 9.07 -12.65 2.40
C ALA A 114 8.17 -11.43 2.67
N VAL A 115 7.44 -10.95 1.66
CA VAL A 115 6.54 -9.80 1.77
C VAL A 115 5.15 -10.23 2.25
N GLU A 116 4.71 -11.43 1.89
CA GLU A 116 3.39 -11.97 2.19
C GLU A 116 2.89 -11.71 3.64
N PRO A 117 3.68 -11.96 4.72
CA PRO A 117 3.18 -11.77 6.09
C PRO A 117 2.84 -10.31 6.44
N HIS A 118 3.37 -9.35 5.68
CA HIS A 118 3.26 -7.91 5.97
C HIS A 118 2.13 -7.23 5.20
N VAL A 119 1.68 -7.81 4.08
CA VAL A 119 0.62 -7.29 3.22
C VAL A 119 -0.74 -7.16 3.93
N PRO A 120 -1.19 -8.14 4.76
CA PRO A 120 -2.49 -8.05 5.42
C PRO A 120 -2.64 -6.85 6.34
N GLY A 121 -1.56 -6.40 6.98
CA GLY A 121 -1.57 -5.21 7.83
C GLY A 121 -1.89 -3.94 7.04
N ILE A 122 -1.23 -3.79 5.87
CA ILE A 122 -1.45 -2.68 4.95
C ILE A 122 -2.89 -2.70 4.43
N LEU A 123 -3.38 -3.86 3.99
CA LEU A 123 -4.75 -3.98 3.47
C LEU A 123 -5.81 -3.73 4.57
N LYS A 124 -5.59 -4.23 5.79
CA LYS A 124 -6.45 -3.93 6.94
C LYS A 124 -6.51 -2.44 7.23
N ARG A 125 -5.36 -1.75 7.18
CA ARG A 125 -5.30 -0.30 7.35
C ARG A 125 -6.09 0.42 6.26
N TYR A 126 -6.01 -0.04 5.01
CA TYR A 126 -6.78 0.53 3.89
C TYR A 126 -8.28 0.43 4.13
N ILE A 127 -8.74 -0.75 4.56
CA ILE A 127 -10.15 -1.02 4.86
C ILE A 127 -10.66 -0.10 5.98
N ASN A 128 -9.90 0.01 7.08
CA ASN A 128 -10.27 0.88 8.20
C ASN A 128 -10.38 2.36 7.80
N LEU A 129 -9.44 2.83 6.96
CA LEU A 129 -9.47 4.18 6.42
C LEU A 129 -10.64 4.37 5.43
N ASN A 130 -11.01 3.36 4.64
CA ASN A 130 -12.14 3.46 3.71
C ASN A 130 -13.48 3.66 4.45
N LEU A 131 -13.62 3.05 5.64
CA LEU A 131 -14.78 3.23 6.50
C LEU A 131 -14.83 4.63 7.13
N SER A 132 -13.68 5.14 7.56
CA SER A 132 -13.59 6.37 8.36
C SER A 132 -13.43 7.63 7.50
N HIS A 133 -12.83 7.51 6.32
CA HIS A 133 -12.34 8.63 5.50
C HIS A 133 -12.80 8.57 4.04
N HIS A 134 -12.58 9.70 3.38
CA HIS A 134 -12.69 10.03 1.95
C HIS A 134 -11.54 9.57 1.06
N LEU A 135 -11.81 8.84 -0.03
CA LEU A 135 -10.98 8.94 -1.25
C LEU A 135 -11.80 9.55 -2.38
N THR A 136 -11.17 10.42 -3.17
CA THR A 136 -11.71 10.82 -4.47
C THR A 136 -11.72 9.62 -5.42
N SER A 137 -12.65 9.62 -6.38
CA SER A 137 -12.78 8.54 -7.35
C SER A 137 -11.50 8.31 -8.14
N ASP A 138 -10.81 9.38 -8.54
CA ASP A 138 -9.59 9.33 -9.33
C ASP A 138 -8.42 8.67 -8.57
N VAL A 139 -8.26 9.01 -7.29
CA VAL A 139 -7.24 8.42 -6.42
C VAL A 139 -7.53 6.94 -6.19
N ARG A 140 -8.80 6.58 -5.97
CA ARG A 140 -9.20 5.18 -5.81
C ARG A 140 -8.88 4.37 -7.05
N ALA A 141 -9.26 4.85 -8.23
CA ALA A 141 -8.99 4.18 -9.50
C ALA A 141 -7.48 4.01 -9.76
N ALA A 142 -6.67 5.03 -9.43
CA ALA A 142 -5.22 4.97 -9.54
C ALA A 142 -4.56 3.97 -8.58
N LEU A 143 -5.18 3.69 -7.42
CA LEU A 143 -4.67 2.74 -6.43
C LEU A 143 -5.05 1.29 -6.70
N THR A 144 -6.16 1.05 -7.42
CA THR A 144 -6.70 -0.29 -7.68
C THR A 144 -5.65 -1.30 -8.14
N PRO A 145 -4.75 -1.01 -9.10
CA PRO A 145 -3.73 -1.96 -9.53
C PRO A 145 -2.78 -2.38 -8.40
N GLY A 146 -2.44 -1.45 -7.50
CA GLY A 146 -1.60 -1.73 -6.34
C GLY A 146 -2.31 -2.57 -5.28
N LEU A 147 -3.63 -2.39 -5.13
CA LEU A 147 -4.45 -3.26 -4.28
C LEU A 147 -4.52 -4.68 -4.83
N TYR A 148 -4.67 -4.85 -6.15
CA TYR A 148 -4.69 -6.17 -6.79
C TYR A 148 -3.35 -6.89 -6.64
N ALA A 149 -2.23 -6.19 -6.82
CA ALA A 149 -0.91 -6.76 -6.59
C ALA A 149 -0.73 -7.30 -5.16
N MET A 150 -1.37 -6.68 -4.16
CA MET A 150 -1.38 -7.20 -2.79
C MET A 150 -2.18 -8.49 -2.65
N PHE A 151 -3.32 -8.61 -3.34
CA PHE A 151 -4.10 -9.85 -3.37
C PHE A 151 -3.34 -11.00 -4.04
N ASP A 152 -2.59 -10.73 -5.12
CA ASP A 152 -1.83 -11.74 -5.85
C ASP A 152 -0.69 -12.38 -5.02
N VAL A 153 -0.18 -11.68 -4.01
CA VAL A 153 0.89 -12.18 -3.13
C VAL A 153 0.35 -12.98 -1.95
N MET A 154 -0.89 -12.73 -1.52
CA MET A 154 -1.46 -13.38 -0.35
C MET A 154 -1.98 -14.78 -0.65
N GLN A 155 -1.60 -15.76 0.17
CA GLN A 155 -2.23 -17.08 0.13
C GLN A 155 -3.65 -17.05 0.68
N GLU A 156 -4.43 -18.08 0.32
CA GLU A 156 -5.81 -18.22 0.78
C GLU A 156 -5.94 -18.30 2.31
N SER A 157 -4.97 -18.93 2.98
CA SER A 157 -4.89 -18.98 4.46
C SER A 157 -4.76 -17.58 5.07
N THR A 158 -3.92 -16.75 4.46
CA THR A 158 -3.68 -15.35 4.83
C THR A 158 -4.93 -14.49 4.60
N LEU A 159 -5.62 -14.67 3.47
CA LEU A 159 -6.89 -14.00 3.17
C LEU A 159 -8.00 -14.38 4.17
N ARG A 160 -8.12 -15.67 4.50
CA ARG A 160 -9.07 -16.14 5.53
C ARG A 160 -8.76 -15.55 6.90
N SER A 161 -7.49 -15.53 7.29
CA SER A 161 -7.03 -14.91 8.54
C SER A 161 -7.38 -13.42 8.60
N LEU A 162 -7.11 -12.68 7.51
CA LEU A 162 -7.46 -11.27 7.41
C LEU A 162 -8.96 -11.06 7.56
N ASN A 163 -9.80 -11.82 6.84
CA ASN A 163 -11.26 -11.73 6.92
C ASN A 163 -11.79 -11.96 8.36
N MET A 164 -11.22 -12.92 9.09
CA MET A 164 -11.57 -13.17 10.49
C MET A 164 -11.17 -12.00 11.40
N SER A 165 -10.04 -11.35 11.12
CA SER A 165 -9.51 -10.22 11.90
C SER A 165 -10.26 -8.89 11.71
N LEU A 166 -11.15 -8.81 10.71
CA LEU A 166 -11.95 -7.63 10.39
C LEU A 166 -13.28 -7.67 11.14
N ASP A 167 -13.77 -6.48 11.47
CA ASP A 167 -15.12 -6.26 11.99
C ASP A 167 -16.18 -6.38 10.88
N ASN A 168 -17.46 -6.43 11.24
CA ASN A 168 -18.54 -6.57 10.28
C ASN A 168 -18.51 -5.55 9.13
N PRO A 169 -18.36 -4.23 9.36
CA PRO A 169 -18.26 -3.27 8.26
C PRO A 169 -16.98 -3.45 7.43
N GLY A 170 -15.85 -3.80 8.05
CA GLY A 170 -14.61 -4.09 7.34
C GLY A 170 -14.71 -5.31 6.42
N ARG A 171 -15.42 -6.36 6.85
CA ARG A 171 -15.66 -7.57 6.02
C ARG A 171 -16.47 -7.27 4.76
N VAL A 172 -17.43 -6.35 4.82
CA VAL A 172 -18.20 -5.93 3.63
C VAL A 172 -17.28 -5.26 2.61
N VAL A 173 -16.43 -4.34 3.05
CA VAL A 173 -15.45 -3.68 2.18
C VAL A 173 -14.44 -4.67 1.62
N PHE A 174 -13.92 -5.56 2.46
CA PHE A 174 -13.00 -6.62 2.04
C PHE A 174 -13.61 -7.53 0.97
N LYS A 175 -14.85 -7.97 1.18
CA LYS A 175 -15.56 -8.82 0.22
C LYS A 175 -15.73 -8.12 -1.14
N ALA A 176 -16.13 -6.85 -1.14
CA ALA A 176 -16.24 -6.07 -2.38
C ALA A 176 -14.90 -5.98 -3.13
N LEU A 177 -13.81 -5.67 -2.41
CA LEU A 177 -12.46 -5.61 -2.99
C LEU A 177 -12.01 -6.98 -3.54
N TYR A 178 -12.29 -8.05 -2.83
CA TYR A 178 -11.94 -9.41 -3.24
C TYR A 178 -12.73 -9.85 -4.49
N GLU A 179 -14.03 -9.53 -4.55
CA GLU A 179 -14.84 -9.80 -5.73
C GLU A 179 -14.38 -8.99 -6.94
N ASP A 180 -14.04 -7.71 -6.75
CA ASP A 180 -13.50 -6.85 -7.81
C ASP A 180 -12.14 -7.37 -8.31
N TRP A 181 -11.25 -7.79 -7.41
CA TRP A 181 -10.00 -8.44 -7.78
C TRP A 181 -10.22 -9.74 -8.55
N ASN A 182 -11.16 -10.60 -8.13
CA ASN A 182 -11.43 -11.84 -8.83
C ASN A 182 -12.04 -11.63 -10.23
N LYS A 183 -12.77 -10.52 -10.43
CA LYS A 183 -13.36 -10.13 -11.72
C LYS A 183 -12.33 -9.49 -12.66
N PHE A 184 -11.52 -8.56 -12.16
CA PHE A 184 -10.69 -7.68 -12.99
C PHE A 184 -9.17 -7.88 -12.83
N GLY A 185 -8.72 -8.36 -11.67
CA GLY A 185 -7.30 -8.51 -11.35
C GLY A 185 -6.72 -9.86 -11.77
N LYS A 186 -7.47 -10.95 -11.58
CA LYS A 186 -6.98 -12.33 -11.82
C LYS A 186 -6.64 -12.65 -13.28
N TRP A 187 -7.13 -11.85 -14.23
CA TRP A 187 -6.99 -12.10 -15.68
C TRP A 187 -6.18 -11.02 -16.41
N ALA A 188 -5.58 -10.08 -15.67
CA ALA A 188 -4.78 -9.01 -16.23
C ALA A 188 -3.30 -9.44 -16.30
N ASP A 189 -3.00 -10.51 -17.04
CA ASP A 189 -1.65 -10.90 -17.46
C ASP A 189 -1.57 -10.90 -18.99
#